data_AF-A0A357Y5M9-F1
#
_entry.id   AF-A0A357Y5M9-F1
#
_cell.length_a   1.000
_cell.length_b   1.000
_cell.length_c   1.000
_cell.angle_alpha   90.00
_cell.angle_beta   90.00
_cell.angle_gamma   90.00
#
_symmetry.space_group_name_H-M   'P 1'
#
loop_
_entity.id
_entity.type
_entity.pdbx_description
1 polymer ?
#
loop_
_entity_poly.entity_id
_entity_poly.type
_entity_poly.pdbx_seq_one_letter_code
_entity_poly.pdbx_strand_id
1 'polypeptide(L)' 'MAVWQRNLAICCIASFIVSVGMSQMAPILPLYIHELGVEAPEDVARWSGIVFGCNFVSLAIFSPIWGRL' A
#
# COMPACT_ATOMS: atom_id res chain seq x y z
N MET A 1 -31.54 -5.95 -6.83
CA MET A 1 -30.21 -6.42 -7.23
C MET A 1 -29.91 -7.70 -6.48
N ALA A 2 -29.32 -8.71 -7.14
CA ALA A 2 -28.89 -9.91 -6.46
C ALA A 2 -27.76 -9.58 -5.46
N VAL A 3 -27.67 -10.31 -4.35
CA VAL A 3 -26.69 -10.05 -3.27
C VAL A 3 -25.25 -10.04 -3.82
N TRP A 4 -24.94 -10.94 -4.76
CA TRP A 4 -23.62 -10.99 -5.39
C TRP A 4 -23.27 -9.72 -6.18
N GLN A 5 -24.26 -9.07 -6.83
CA GLN A 5 -24.03 -7.83 -7.60
C GLN A 5 -23.71 -6.66 -6.67
N ARG A 6 -24.39 -6.57 -5.53
CA ARG A 6 -24.12 -5.55 -4.52
C ARG A 6 -22.74 -5.76 -3.90
N ASN A 7 -22.39 -7.00 -3.56
CA ASN A 7 -21.07 -7.32 -3.01
C ASN A 7 -19.96 -6.99 -4.01
N LEU A 8 -20.15 -7.33 -5.29
CA LEU A 8 -19.17 -7.02 -6.33
C LEU A 8 -18.98 -5.50 -6.49
N ALA A 9 -20.06 -4.73 -6.50
CA ALA A 9 -19.98 -3.26 -6.56
C ALA A 9 -19.22 -2.69 -5.36
N ILE A 10 -19.48 -3.18 -4.14
CA ILE A 10 -18.77 -2.77 -2.93
C ILE A 10 -17.28 -3.13 -3.03
N CYS A 11 -16.94 -4.36 -3.42
CA CYS A 11 -15.56 -4.80 -3.61
C CYS A 11 -14.84 -3.98 -4.67
N CYS A 12 -15.50 -3.65 -5.79
CA CYS A 12 -14.90 -2.80 -6.83
C CYS A 12 -14.56 -1.41 -6.29
N ILE A 13 -15.48 -0.77 -5.56
CA ILE A 13 -15.25 0.55 -4.97
C ILE A 13 -14.13 0.47 -3.92
N ALA A 14 -14.13 -0.55 -3.06
CA ALA A 14 -13.08 -0.74 -2.08
C ALA A 14 -11.70 -0.93 -2.75
N SER A 15 -11.61 -1.79 -3.77
CA SER A 15 -10.37 -2.01 -4.53
C SER A 15 -9.89 -0.76 -5.25
N PHE A 16 -10.81 0.06 -5.76
CA PHE A 16 -10.47 1.35 -6.35
C PHE A 16 -9.83 2.29 -5.33
N ILE A 17 -10.45 2.45 -4.15
CA ILE A 17 -9.90 3.28 -3.06
C ILE A 17 -8.52 2.79 -2.64
N VAL A 18 -8.33 1.48 -2.49
CA VAL A 18 -7.03 0.87 -2.16
C VAL A 18 -5.99 1.20 -3.23
N SER A 19 -6.36 1.11 -4.52
CA SER A 19 -5.45 1.38 -5.64
C SER A 19 -5.04 2.86 -5.69
N VAL A 20 -5.95 3.77 -5.38
CA VAL A 20 -5.65 5.21 -5.26
C VAL A 20 -4.67 5.45 -4.10
N GLY A 21 -4.93 4.86 -2.93
CA GLY A 21 -4.03 4.98 -1.78
C GLY A 21 -2.63 4.43 -2.06
N MET A 22 -2.52 3.28 -2.75
CA MET A 22 -1.22 2.73 -3.16
C MET A 22 -0.48 3.63 -4.13
N SER A 23 -1.19 4.27 -5.06
CA SER A 23 -0.58 5.22 -6.02
C SER A 23 -0.02 6.45 -5.32
N GLN A 24 -0.66 6.90 -4.25
CA GLN A 24 -0.23 8.05 -3.45
C GLN A 24 0.97 7.75 -2.54
N MET A 25 1.24 6.48 -2.19
CA MET A 25 2.40 6.14 -1.36
C MET A 25 3.73 6.52 -2.03
N ALA A 26 3.84 6.36 -3.35
CA ALA A 26 5.09 6.64 -4.07
C ALA A 26 5.62 8.08 -3.89
N PRO A 27 4.79 9.14 -4.01
CA PRO A 27 5.24 10.51 -3.73
C PRO A 27 5.18 10.91 -2.24
N ILE A 28 4.22 10.41 -1.46
CA ILE A 28 4.01 10.86 -0.07
C ILE A 28 5.07 10.29 0.86
N LEU A 29 5.49 9.04 0.67
CA LEU A 29 6.42 8.37 1.57
C LEU A 29 7.81 9.05 1.60
N PRO A 30 8.44 9.38 0.45
CA PRO A 30 9.69 10.14 0.45
C PRO A 30 9.55 11.53 1.08
N LEU A 31 8.44 12.22 0.82
CA LEU A 31 8.17 13.54 1.40
C LEU A 31 8.08 13.46 2.93
N TYR A 32 7.36 12.47 3.45
CA TYR A 32 7.23 12.27 4.89
C TYR A 32 8.57 11.92 5.55
N ILE A 33 9.40 11.10 4.90
CA ILE A 33 10.76 10.78 5.38
C ILE A 33 11.65 12.02 5.40
N HIS A 34 11.49 12.91 4.41
CA HIS A 34 12.18 14.19 4.40
C HIS A 34 11.73 15.09 5.57
N GLU A 35 10.42 15.19 5.81
CA GLU A 35 9.84 15.95 6.94
C GLU A 35 10.28 15.42 8.32
N LEU A 36 10.61 14.12 8.41
CA LEU A 36 11.18 13.50 9.61
C LEU A 36 12.63 13.94 9.91
N GLY A 37 13.25 14.75 9.04
CA GLY A 37 14.61 15.28 9.21
C GLY A 37 15.68 14.54 8.41
N VAL A 38 15.29 13.65 7.48
CA VAL A 38 16.23 13.02 6.55
C VAL A 38 16.43 13.95 5.34
N GLU A 39 17.50 14.74 5.37
CA GLU A 39 17.75 15.75 4.33
C GLU A 39 18.49 15.19 3.12
N ALA A 40 19.30 14.15 3.32
CA ALA A 40 20.11 13.55 2.26
C ALA A 40 19.23 12.76 1.27
N PRO A 41 19.22 13.10 -0.05
CA PRO A 41 18.36 12.44 -1.04
C PRO A 41 18.59 10.92 -1.14
N GLU A 42 19.83 10.48 -0.95
CA GLU A 42 20.23 9.07 -0.93
C GLU A 42 19.61 8.31 0.25
N ASP A 43 19.57 8.93 1.43
CA ASP A 43 18.96 8.33 2.61
C ASP A 43 17.43 8.32 2.51
N VAL A 44 16.82 9.38 1.98
CA VAL A 44 15.37 9.41 1.71
C VAL A 44 14.99 8.27 0.76
N ALA A 45 15.72 8.08 -0.33
CA ALA A 45 15.46 7.00 -1.28
C ALA A 45 15.64 5.61 -0.64
N ARG A 46 16.67 5.43 0.18
CA ARG A 46 16.97 4.18 0.88
C ARG A 46 15.87 3.81 1.88
N TRP A 47 15.47 4.74 2.74
CA TRP A 47 14.40 4.54 3.72
C TRP A 47 13.05 4.34 3.05
N SER A 48 12.75 5.10 1.99
CA SER A 48 11.53 4.92 1.20
C SER A 48 11.48 3.52 0.60
N GLY A 49 12.58 3.05 0.00
CA GLY A 49 12.68 1.71 -0.57
C GLY A 49 12.51 0.60 0.45
N ILE A 50 13.09 0.75 1.65
CA ILE A 50 12.93 -0.22 2.75
C ILE A 50 11.46 -0.30 3.19
N VAL A 51 10.83 0.84 3.46
CA VAL A 51 9.43 0.89 3.93
C VAL A 51 8.48 0.34 2.86
N PHE A 52 8.70 0.69 1.59
CA PHE A 52 7.91 0.14 0.48
C PHE A 52 8.13 -1.37 0.33
N GLY A 53 9.36 -1.85 0.50
CA GLY A 53 9.69 -3.29 0.48
C GLY A 53 9.00 -4.07 1.59
N CYS A 54 8.89 -3.52 2.80
CA CYS A 54 8.17 -4.15 3.91
C CYS A 54 6.69 -4.43 3.59
N ASN A 55 6.06 -3.63 2.71
CA ASN A 55 4.69 -3.88 2.25
C ASN A 55 4.58 -5.24 1.54
N PHE A 56 5.47 -5.51 0.59
CA PHE A 56 5.50 -6.78 -0.13
C PHE A 56 5.87 -7.97 0.75
N VAL A 57 6.78 -7.79 1.71
CA VAL A 57 7.10 -8.81 2.70
C VAL A 57 5.86 -9.16 3.53
N SER A 58 5.12 -8.14 3.99
CA SER A 58 3.86 -8.34 4.71
C SER A 58 2.85 -9.10 3.84
N LEU A 59 2.67 -8.69 2.58
CA LEU A 59 1.81 -9.40 1.63
C LEU A 59 2.23 -10.86 1.45
N ALA A 60 3.52 -11.14 1.32
CA ALA A 60 4.03 -12.51 1.18
C ALA A 60 3.72 -13.38 2.40
N ILE A 61 3.80 -12.82 3.61
CA ILE A 61 3.51 -13.52 4.86
C ILE A 61 2.00 -13.72 5.05
N PHE A 62 1.19 -12.69 4.81
CA PHE A 62 -0.25 -12.72 5.09
C PHE A 62 -1.10 -13.34 3.96
N SER A 63 -0.63 -13.32 2.70
CA SER A 63 -1.31 -13.96 1.57
C SER A 63 -1.69 -15.43 1.81
N PRO A 64 -0.79 -16.33 2.27
CA PRO A 64 -1.16 -17.72 2.55
C PRO A 64 -2.09 -17.88 3.75
N ILE A 65 -2.06 -16.94 4.71
CA ILE A 65 -2.93 -16.99 5.90
C ILE A 65 -4.38 -16.74 5.49
N TRP A 66 -4.62 -15.71 4.70
CA TRP A 66 -5.96 -15.35 4.24
C TRP A 66 -6.45 -16.24 3.10
N GLY A 67 -5.56 -16.74 2.24
CA GLY A 67 -5.92 -17.66 1.17
C GLY A 67 -6.29 -19.08 1.64
N ARG A 68 -5.96 -19.44 2.89
CA ARG A 68 -6.33 -20.72 3.49
C ARG A 68 -7.63 -20.67 4.30
N LEU A 69 -8.09 -19.47 4.68
CA LEU A 69 -9.36 -19.22 5.37
C LEU A 69 -10.51 -19.15 4.36
#